data_AF-A0A2I0VJS7-F1
#
_entry.id   AF-A0A2I0VJS7-F1
#
_cell.length_a   1.000
_cell.length_b   1.000
_cell.length_c   1.000
_cell.angle_alpha   90.00
_cell.angle_beta   90.00
_cell.angle_gamma   90.00
#
_symmetry.space_group_name_H-M   'P 1'
#
loop_
_entity.id
_entity.type
_entity.pdbx_description
1 polymer ?
#
loop_
_entity_poly.entity_id
_entity_poly.type
_entity_poly.pdbx_seq_one_letter_code
_entity_poly.pdbx_strand_id
1 'polypeptide(L)'
;MQSTTKNDVSRVLSTDNNGGLSTGEASLMDDSLGLPNPSGPENETTIIVSNSKRQRGPNRGVALEEHYRTKGKVSIFIPEGLIRPVGEHHSKLSREAGIIIRNFAPMQVERWDQVSDIDKDILLKKLMVNINISIEEPHVKDCVMHTMSKRFSDFRSKAYIHYKKLGGGVLARKKPYKELIERPDDWIWLCNFFDSEIFKVSKNF
;
A
#
# COMPACT_ATOMS: atom_id res chain seq x y z
N MET A 1 -41.83 -34.27 13.59
CA MET A 1 -42.45 -33.53 14.71
C MET A 1 -41.60 -32.29 14.97
N GLN A 2 -42.22 -31.13 15.22
CA GLN A 2 -41.66 -29.87 15.79
C GLN A 2 -40.34 -29.33 15.19
N SER A 3 -40.18 -28.10 14.65
CA SER A 3 -40.77 -26.75 14.86
C SER A 3 -40.06 -25.86 15.90
N THR A 4 -39.09 -25.07 15.41
CA THR A 4 -39.00 -23.59 15.56
C THR A 4 -38.57 -22.94 16.90
N THR A 5 -37.56 -22.02 16.80
CA THR A 5 -37.20 -20.92 17.76
C THR A 5 -36.68 -21.31 19.16
N LYS A 6 -35.82 -20.53 19.85
CA LYS A 6 -35.77 -19.06 20.05
C LYS A 6 -34.35 -18.50 20.30
N ASN A 7 -34.24 -17.16 20.33
CA ASN A 7 -33.13 -16.41 20.95
C ASN A 7 -33.20 -16.47 22.49
N ASP A 8 -32.12 -16.13 23.18
CA ASP A 8 -32.21 -15.38 24.45
C ASP A 8 -31.04 -14.39 24.61
N VAL A 9 -31.21 -13.38 25.47
CA VAL A 9 -30.31 -12.23 25.68
C VAL A 9 -29.95 -12.11 27.16
N SER A 10 -28.78 -12.61 27.54
CA SER A 10 -28.27 -12.49 28.91
C SER A 10 -27.65 -11.10 29.18
N ARG A 11 -28.51 -10.17 29.58
CA ARG A 11 -28.16 -8.89 30.20
C ARG A 11 -27.53 -9.12 31.58
N VAL A 12 -26.32 -8.61 31.81
CA VAL A 12 -25.68 -8.61 33.15
C VAL A 12 -25.51 -7.16 33.61
N LEU A 13 -25.96 -6.86 34.83
CA LEU A 13 -25.81 -5.58 35.50
C LEU A 13 -24.75 -5.70 36.60
N SER A 14 -23.97 -4.65 36.84
CA SER A 14 -23.12 -4.53 38.03
C SER A 14 -22.92 -3.06 38.42
N THR A 15 -23.67 -2.66 39.44
CA THR A 15 -23.26 -1.92 40.64
C THR A 15 -21.72 -1.84 40.89
N ASP A 16 -21.15 -0.80 41.51
CA ASP A 16 -21.76 0.36 42.19
C ASP A 16 -20.78 1.54 42.46
N ASN A 17 -21.38 2.73 42.65
CA ASN A 17 -21.04 3.85 43.55
C ASN A 17 -19.58 4.25 43.90
N ASN A 18 -19.24 5.52 43.59
CA ASN A 18 -18.66 6.55 44.51
C ASN A 18 -18.50 7.89 43.73
N GLY A 19 -18.64 9.10 44.30
CA GLY A 19 -19.10 9.47 45.65
C GLY A 19 -18.81 10.94 46.04
N GLY A 20 -19.71 11.90 45.68
CA GLY A 20 -19.75 13.29 46.20
C GLY A 20 -18.82 14.35 45.56
N LEU A 21 -18.89 15.66 45.88
CA LEU A 21 -19.99 16.50 46.43
C LEU A 21 -19.62 18.01 46.44
N SER A 22 -20.39 18.88 45.75
CA SER A 22 -20.43 20.37 45.87
C SER A 22 -19.11 21.15 45.57
N THR A 23 -19.05 22.48 45.39
CA THR A 23 -20.02 23.63 45.35
C THR A 23 -19.90 24.36 43.97
N GLY A 24 -20.88 25.13 43.45
CA GLY A 24 -21.19 26.54 43.78
C GLY A 24 -20.18 27.54 43.18
N GLU A 25 -20.50 28.70 42.58
CA GLU A 25 -21.77 29.41 42.30
C GLU A 25 -21.58 30.37 41.08
N ALA A 26 -22.55 31.20 40.67
CA ALA A 26 -22.54 31.92 39.38
C ALA A 26 -22.62 33.48 39.46
N SER A 27 -21.97 34.17 38.50
CA SER A 27 -22.04 35.62 38.13
C SER A 27 -21.10 35.85 36.90
N LEU A 28 -21.26 36.73 35.89
CA LEU A 28 -22.11 37.90 35.54
C LEU A 28 -21.81 39.23 36.27
N MET A 29 -21.84 40.41 35.63
CA MET A 29 -22.23 40.74 34.23
C MET A 29 -21.03 40.71 33.23
N ASP A 30 -20.41 41.77 32.67
CA ASP A 30 -20.58 43.25 32.76
C ASP A 30 -20.01 43.95 31.48
N ASP A 31 -20.11 45.29 31.37
CA ASP A 31 -20.00 46.07 30.11
C ASP A 31 -18.76 47.00 30.00
N SER A 32 -18.28 47.24 28.76
CA SER A 32 -17.62 48.50 28.31
C SER A 32 -17.16 48.44 26.83
N LEU A 33 -17.59 49.43 26.03
CA LEU A 33 -17.25 49.57 24.60
C LEU A 33 -15.96 50.38 24.36
N GLY A 34 -15.13 49.98 23.40
CA GLY A 34 -13.93 50.73 23.01
C GLY A 34 -13.29 50.32 21.67
N LEU A 35 -13.36 51.22 20.68
CA LEU A 35 -12.68 51.19 19.37
C LEU A 35 -12.46 52.66 18.91
N PRO A 36 -11.53 53.01 17.98
CA PRO A 36 -10.76 52.13 17.09
C PRO A 36 -9.25 52.46 16.87
N ASN A 37 -8.40 51.42 16.72
CA ASN A 37 -7.19 51.36 15.85
C ASN A 37 -6.03 52.38 16.08
N PRO A 38 -4.90 52.34 15.32
CA PRO A 38 -4.32 51.27 14.50
C PRO A 38 -2.81 50.96 14.74
N SER A 39 -2.29 49.95 14.03
CA SER A 39 -0.88 49.75 13.57
C SER A 39 0.03 48.81 14.39
N GLY A 40 0.32 47.64 13.82
CA GLY A 40 1.39 46.72 14.25
C GLY A 40 1.26 45.33 13.60
N PRO A 41 2.29 44.77 12.95
CA PRO A 41 2.21 43.44 12.33
C PRO A 41 2.70 42.35 13.30
N GLU A 42 1.77 41.72 14.02
CA GLU A 42 2.07 40.62 14.95
C GLU A 42 2.25 39.30 14.18
N ASN A 43 3.40 38.64 14.37
CA ASN A 43 3.89 37.57 13.50
C ASN A 43 3.87 36.18 14.17
N GLU A 44 2.77 35.85 14.87
CA GLU A 44 2.58 34.53 15.50
C GLU A 44 2.51 33.39 14.48
N THR A 45 3.66 32.81 14.20
CA THR A 45 3.78 31.60 13.38
C THR A 45 3.46 30.38 14.24
N THR A 46 2.18 30.04 14.37
CA THR A 46 1.72 28.82 15.05
C THR A 46 2.26 27.58 14.33
N ILE A 47 3.37 27.02 14.81
CA ILE A 47 3.96 25.82 14.22
C ILE A 47 3.07 24.62 14.55
N ILE A 48 2.17 24.29 13.62
CA ILE A 48 1.43 23.02 13.65
C ILE A 48 2.44 21.89 13.40
N VAL A 49 2.96 21.32 14.49
CA VAL A 49 3.87 20.16 14.46
C VAL A 49 3.08 18.92 13.98
N SER A 50 2.90 18.82 12.67
CA SER A 50 2.32 17.64 12.05
C SER A 50 3.23 16.44 12.32
N ASN A 51 2.76 15.50 13.16
CA ASN A 51 3.49 14.30 13.55
C ASN A 51 3.55 13.30 12.37
N SER A 52 4.35 13.67 11.37
CA SER A 52 4.59 12.91 10.16
C SER A 52 5.45 11.69 10.49
N LYS A 53 4.78 10.57 10.79
CA LYS A 53 5.41 9.25 10.90
C LYS A 53 6.35 9.06 9.71
N ARG A 54 7.67 8.95 9.97
CA ARG A 54 8.74 8.90 8.96
C ARG A 54 8.66 7.64 8.10
N GLN A 55 7.70 7.60 7.17
CA GLN A 55 7.60 6.54 6.17
C GLN A 55 8.83 6.61 5.26
N ARG A 56 9.65 5.56 5.27
CA ARG A 56 10.77 5.42 4.33
C ARG A 56 10.23 5.46 2.89
N GLY A 57 10.93 6.17 2.02
CA GLY A 57 10.63 6.20 0.59
C GLY A 57 10.77 4.81 -0.07
N PRO A 58 10.26 4.62 -1.30
CA PRO A 58 10.40 3.37 -2.03
C PRO A 58 11.87 2.96 -2.15
N ASN A 59 12.17 1.67 -1.94
CA ASN A 59 13.54 1.19 -2.09
C ASN A 59 13.90 1.13 -3.59
N ARG A 60 14.86 1.97 -4.02
CA ARG A 60 15.31 2.13 -5.41
C ARG A 60 16.30 1.06 -5.90
N GLY A 61 16.46 -0.06 -5.20
CA GLY A 61 17.49 -1.06 -5.54
C GLY A 61 18.78 -0.82 -4.78
N VAL A 62 19.52 0.25 -5.12
CA VAL A 62 20.82 0.75 -4.56
C VAL A 62 21.51 -0.14 -3.51
N ALA A 63 20.99 -0.27 -2.29
CA ALA A 63 21.63 -1.08 -1.23
C ALA A 63 21.60 -2.62 -1.45
N LEU A 64 20.91 -3.09 -2.49
CA LEU A 64 20.89 -4.49 -2.95
C LEU A 64 21.74 -4.65 -4.22
N GLU A 65 21.73 -3.64 -5.11
CA GLU A 65 22.68 -3.49 -6.21
C GLU A 65 24.14 -3.43 -5.71
N GLU A 66 24.41 -2.64 -4.66
CA GLU A 66 25.71 -2.60 -3.99
C GLU A 66 26.08 -3.94 -3.33
N HIS A 67 25.09 -4.70 -2.84
CA HIS A 67 25.34 -6.07 -2.36
C HIS A 67 25.74 -6.98 -3.53
N TYR A 68 25.11 -6.88 -4.69
CA TYR A 68 25.52 -7.67 -5.86
C TYR A 68 26.90 -7.26 -6.37
N ARG A 69 27.23 -5.97 -6.33
CA ARG A 69 28.55 -5.41 -6.70
C ARG A 69 29.68 -5.84 -5.76
N THR A 70 29.40 -6.01 -4.46
CA THR A 70 30.42 -6.27 -3.43
C THR A 70 30.46 -7.70 -2.88
N LYS A 71 29.36 -8.46 -2.99
CA LYS A 71 29.20 -9.82 -2.44
C LYS A 71 28.64 -10.84 -3.44
N GLY A 72 28.44 -10.45 -4.71
CA GLY A 72 27.94 -11.33 -5.76
C GLY A 72 26.45 -11.66 -5.63
N LYS A 73 25.98 -12.57 -6.51
CA LYS A 73 24.58 -13.02 -6.56
C LYS A 73 24.17 -13.69 -5.24
N VAL A 74 22.90 -13.52 -4.89
CA VAL A 74 22.32 -14.13 -3.69
C VAL A 74 21.64 -15.44 -4.06
N SER A 75 22.04 -16.54 -3.42
CA SER A 75 21.31 -17.81 -3.52
C SER A 75 20.03 -17.78 -2.68
N ILE A 76 18.93 -18.29 -3.23
CA ILE A 76 17.63 -18.44 -2.58
C ILE A 76 17.21 -19.91 -2.69
N PHE A 77 16.96 -20.54 -1.54
CA PHE A 77 16.49 -21.92 -1.47
C PHE A 77 15.00 -21.96 -1.12
N ILE A 78 14.24 -22.79 -1.84
CA ILE A 78 12.81 -23.04 -1.66
C ILE A 78 12.62 -24.56 -1.54
N PRO A 79 12.47 -25.11 -0.31
CA PRO A 79 12.38 -26.55 -0.12
C PRO A 79 11.14 -27.13 -0.79
N GLU A 80 11.25 -28.37 -1.29
CA GLU A 80 10.10 -29.14 -1.74
C GLU A 80 9.05 -29.25 -0.62
N GLY A 81 7.77 -29.17 -0.98
CA GLY A 81 6.66 -29.08 -0.03
C GLY A 81 6.47 -27.71 0.64
N LEU A 82 7.37 -26.73 0.46
CA LEU A 82 7.22 -25.37 0.99
C LEU A 82 7.03 -24.32 -0.12
N ILE A 83 5.86 -23.68 -0.13
CA ILE A 83 5.52 -22.54 -1.02
C ILE A 83 6.22 -21.21 -0.65
N ARG A 84 7.39 -21.25 0.00
CA ARG A 84 8.12 -20.05 0.44
C ARG A 84 9.64 -20.27 0.53
N PRO A 85 10.47 -19.26 0.22
CA PRO A 85 11.91 -19.33 0.45
C PRO A 85 12.26 -19.36 1.94
N VAL A 86 13.42 -19.95 2.26
CA VAL A 86 13.94 -20.10 3.63
C VAL A 86 15.37 -19.56 3.78
N GLY A 87 15.91 -19.61 5.00
CA GLY A 87 17.26 -19.11 5.32
C GLY A 87 17.37 -17.59 5.44
N GLU A 88 18.58 -17.09 5.70
CA GLU A 88 18.87 -15.66 5.91
C GLU A 88 18.32 -14.76 4.79
N HIS A 89 18.42 -15.23 3.55
CA HIS A 89 18.18 -14.43 2.35
C HIS A 89 16.74 -14.43 1.83
N HIS A 90 15.82 -15.20 2.42
CA HIS A 90 14.44 -15.38 1.94
C HIS A 90 13.71 -14.09 1.52
N SER A 91 13.92 -12.99 2.24
CA SER A 91 13.28 -11.69 1.99
C SER A 91 13.76 -10.99 0.71
N LYS A 92 14.96 -11.31 0.22
CA LYS A 92 15.57 -10.70 -0.98
C LYS A 92 14.80 -11.04 -2.26
N LEU A 93 14.28 -12.28 -2.39
CA LEU A 93 13.40 -12.67 -3.50
C LEU A 93 12.20 -11.73 -3.66
N SER A 94 11.47 -11.52 -2.56
CA SER A 94 10.25 -10.71 -2.56
C SER A 94 10.51 -9.20 -2.72
N ARG A 95 11.74 -8.74 -2.41
CA ARG A 95 12.21 -7.38 -2.68
C ARG A 95 12.57 -7.19 -4.15
N GLU A 96 13.32 -8.12 -4.72
CA GLU A 96 13.81 -8.04 -6.11
C GLU A 96 12.66 -8.21 -7.10
N ALA A 97 11.77 -9.18 -6.91
CA ALA A 97 10.52 -9.28 -7.67
C ALA A 97 9.71 -7.96 -7.59
N GLY A 98 9.73 -7.27 -6.45
CA GLY A 98 9.11 -5.96 -6.31
C GLY A 98 9.77 -4.86 -7.16
N ILE A 99 11.09 -4.87 -7.31
CA ILE A 99 11.83 -3.93 -8.16
C ILE A 99 11.54 -4.23 -9.64
N ILE A 100 11.65 -5.50 -10.03
CA ILE A 100 11.40 -5.95 -11.41
C ILE A 100 9.97 -5.62 -11.87
N ILE A 101 8.96 -5.86 -11.03
CA ILE A 101 7.57 -5.50 -11.34
C ILE A 101 7.40 -4.00 -11.56
N ARG A 102 7.91 -3.13 -10.65
CA ARG A 102 7.76 -1.66 -10.79
C ARG A 102 8.33 -1.17 -12.11
N ASN A 103 9.55 -1.61 -12.42
CA ASN A 103 10.32 -1.04 -13.51
C ASN A 103 9.92 -1.63 -14.88
N PHE A 104 9.59 -2.94 -14.94
CA PHE A 104 9.56 -3.67 -16.21
C PHE A 104 8.26 -4.43 -16.52
N ALA A 105 7.34 -4.66 -15.57
CA ALA A 105 6.12 -5.41 -15.90
C ALA A 105 5.16 -4.56 -16.76
N PRO A 106 4.50 -5.15 -17.78
CA PRO A 106 3.49 -4.43 -18.57
C PRO A 106 2.27 -4.14 -17.70
N MET A 107 1.82 -2.88 -17.60
CA MET A 107 0.66 -2.53 -16.76
C MET A 107 -0.64 -2.42 -17.57
N GLN A 108 -0.55 -2.41 -18.90
CA GLN A 108 -1.67 -2.30 -19.85
C GLN A 108 -2.49 -3.61 -20.02
N VAL A 109 -2.67 -4.34 -18.92
CA VAL A 109 -3.53 -5.53 -18.79
C VAL A 109 -4.36 -5.38 -17.53
N GLU A 110 -5.51 -6.06 -17.39
CA GLU A 110 -6.39 -5.92 -16.22
C GLU A 110 -5.81 -6.61 -14.98
N ARG A 111 -5.20 -7.78 -15.18
CA ARG A 111 -4.74 -8.72 -14.16
C ARG A 111 -3.45 -9.46 -14.57
N TRP A 112 -2.84 -10.18 -13.63
CA TRP A 112 -1.58 -10.91 -13.87
C TRP A 112 -1.72 -12.12 -14.80
N ASP A 113 -2.86 -12.78 -14.80
CA ASP A 113 -3.18 -13.91 -15.70
C ASP A 113 -3.11 -13.51 -17.18
N GLN A 114 -3.44 -12.25 -17.50
CA GLN A 114 -3.40 -11.68 -18.86
C GLN A 114 -2.02 -11.17 -19.30
N VAL A 115 -1.01 -11.13 -18.42
CA VAL A 115 0.38 -10.84 -18.84
C VAL A 115 0.84 -11.99 -19.74
N SER A 116 1.51 -11.71 -20.87
CA SER A 116 1.95 -12.79 -21.76
C SER A 116 3.01 -13.67 -21.08
N ASP A 117 3.08 -14.94 -21.45
CA ASP A 117 4.11 -15.83 -20.89
C ASP A 117 5.52 -15.43 -21.33
N ILE A 118 5.66 -14.74 -22.48
CA ILE A 118 6.91 -14.12 -22.94
C ILE A 118 7.34 -13.01 -21.97
N ASP A 119 6.41 -12.13 -21.56
CA ASP A 119 6.69 -11.07 -20.58
C ASP A 119 7.04 -11.65 -19.20
N LYS A 120 6.29 -12.66 -18.75
CA LYS A 120 6.58 -13.38 -17.49
C LYS A 120 8.00 -13.95 -17.51
N ASP A 121 8.40 -14.58 -18.61
CA ASP A 121 9.75 -15.11 -18.81
C ASP A 121 10.83 -14.01 -18.85
N ILE A 122 10.55 -12.85 -19.45
CA ILE A 122 11.45 -11.68 -19.45
C ILE A 122 11.64 -11.14 -18.02
N LEU A 123 10.57 -11.06 -17.22
CA LEU A 123 10.62 -10.65 -15.82
C LEU A 123 11.40 -11.68 -14.97
N LEU A 124 11.19 -12.98 -15.21
CA LEU A 124 11.93 -14.07 -14.56
C LEU A 124 13.42 -14.02 -14.89
N LYS A 125 13.79 -13.86 -16.16
CA LYS A 125 15.19 -13.71 -16.61
C LYS A 125 15.85 -12.49 -15.95
N LYS A 126 15.15 -11.36 -15.83
CA LYS A 126 15.64 -10.17 -15.11
C LYS A 126 15.87 -10.42 -13.61
N LEU A 127 14.99 -11.18 -12.94
CA LEU A 127 15.19 -11.59 -11.55
C LEU A 127 16.46 -12.44 -11.37
N MET A 128 16.71 -13.38 -12.31
CA MET A 128 17.84 -14.30 -12.28
C MET A 128 19.21 -13.66 -12.58
N VAL A 129 19.24 -12.42 -13.09
CA VAL A 129 20.48 -11.61 -13.12
C VAL A 129 20.99 -11.40 -11.70
N ASN A 130 20.09 -11.15 -10.76
CA ASN A 130 20.38 -10.70 -9.40
C ASN A 130 20.29 -11.84 -8.35
N ILE A 131 19.50 -12.88 -8.62
CA ILE A 131 19.27 -14.00 -7.70
C ILE A 131 19.69 -15.32 -8.37
N ASN A 132 20.37 -16.18 -7.61
CA ASN A 132 20.63 -17.57 -7.99
C ASN A 132 19.53 -18.47 -7.40
N ILE A 133 18.77 -19.15 -8.26
CA ILE A 133 17.58 -19.92 -7.90
C ILE A 133 17.27 -20.94 -9.03
N SER A 134 16.99 -22.19 -8.67
CA SER A 134 16.67 -23.27 -9.61
C SER A 134 15.24 -23.13 -10.16
N ILE A 135 15.04 -22.47 -11.30
CA ILE A 135 13.68 -22.32 -11.89
C ILE A 135 13.22 -23.58 -12.64
N GLU A 136 14.10 -24.56 -12.77
CA GLU A 136 13.89 -25.86 -13.39
C GLU A 136 13.02 -26.77 -12.49
N GLU A 137 13.03 -26.52 -11.18
CA GLU A 137 12.19 -27.17 -10.18
C GLU A 137 10.78 -26.51 -10.17
N PRO A 138 9.68 -27.24 -10.45
CA PRO A 138 8.34 -26.65 -10.60
C PRO A 138 7.85 -25.84 -9.39
N HIS A 139 8.02 -26.35 -8.17
CA HIS A 139 7.59 -25.66 -6.94
C HIS A 139 8.37 -24.36 -6.69
N VAL A 140 9.63 -24.31 -7.11
CA VAL A 140 10.47 -23.11 -7.06
C VAL A 140 9.96 -22.07 -8.06
N LYS A 141 9.70 -22.49 -9.31
CA LYS A 141 9.12 -21.61 -10.34
C LYS A 141 7.76 -21.06 -9.90
N ASP A 142 6.87 -21.89 -9.38
CA ASP A 142 5.55 -21.48 -8.90
C ASP A 142 5.64 -20.51 -7.72
N CYS A 143 6.54 -20.71 -6.76
CA CYS A 143 6.75 -19.78 -5.65
C CYS A 143 7.26 -18.40 -6.14
N VAL A 144 8.16 -18.39 -7.12
CA VAL A 144 8.65 -17.15 -7.75
C VAL A 144 7.53 -16.44 -8.52
N MET A 145 6.76 -17.19 -9.32
CA MET A 145 5.65 -16.65 -10.13
C MET A 145 4.50 -16.13 -9.26
N HIS A 146 4.16 -16.82 -8.17
CA HIS A 146 3.23 -16.33 -7.15
C HIS A 146 3.77 -15.03 -6.51
N THR A 147 5.06 -14.98 -6.20
CA THR A 147 5.70 -13.78 -5.63
C THR A 147 5.63 -12.59 -6.59
N MET A 148 5.84 -12.80 -7.90
CA MET A 148 5.67 -11.75 -8.92
C MET A 148 4.21 -11.28 -9.04
N SER A 149 3.26 -12.21 -9.15
CA SER A 149 1.81 -11.93 -9.18
C SER A 149 1.36 -11.09 -7.98
N LYS A 150 1.84 -11.43 -6.78
CA LYS A 150 1.57 -10.68 -5.55
C LYS A 150 2.15 -9.27 -5.61
N ARG A 151 3.38 -9.08 -6.11
CA ARG A 151 3.99 -7.75 -6.27
C ARG A 151 3.33 -6.91 -7.36
N PHE A 152 2.83 -7.51 -8.43
CA PHE A 152 1.99 -6.83 -9.44
C PHE A 152 0.68 -6.33 -8.84
N SER A 153 0.03 -7.18 -8.03
CA SER A 153 -1.20 -6.84 -7.31
C SER A 153 -0.99 -5.75 -6.26
N ASP A 154 0.11 -5.81 -5.48
CA ASP A 154 0.52 -4.77 -4.53
C ASP A 154 0.72 -3.41 -5.23
N PHE A 155 1.34 -3.42 -6.42
CA PHE A 155 1.64 -2.23 -7.19
C PHE A 155 0.36 -1.56 -7.70
N ARG A 156 -0.50 -2.32 -8.39
CA ARG A 156 -1.79 -1.82 -8.90
C ARG A 156 -2.69 -1.31 -7.79
N SER A 157 -2.67 -1.95 -6.61
CA SER A 157 -3.40 -1.49 -5.44
C SER A 157 -2.92 -0.11 -4.95
N LYS A 158 -1.61 0.16 -4.95
CA LYS A 158 -1.05 1.48 -4.59
C LYS A 158 -1.36 2.54 -5.65
N ALA A 159 -1.27 2.17 -6.94
CA ALA A 159 -1.65 3.03 -8.05
C ALA A 159 -3.14 3.44 -7.96
N TYR A 160 -4.04 2.51 -7.63
CA TYR A 160 -5.46 2.79 -7.40
C TYR A 160 -5.71 3.67 -6.16
N ILE A 161 -5.00 3.45 -5.05
CA ILE A 161 -5.07 4.33 -3.87
C ILE A 161 -4.66 5.76 -4.22
N HIS A 162 -3.62 5.94 -5.04
CA HIS A 162 -3.19 7.26 -5.53
C HIS A 162 -4.23 7.89 -6.46
N TYR A 163 -4.78 7.13 -7.43
CA TYR A 163 -5.89 7.55 -8.28
C TYR A 163 -7.09 8.05 -7.45
N LYS A 164 -7.53 7.29 -6.43
CA LYS A 164 -8.65 7.67 -5.57
C LYS A 164 -8.37 8.91 -4.73
N LYS A 165 -7.14 9.06 -4.20
CA LYS A 165 -6.72 10.25 -3.46
C LYS A 165 -6.82 11.55 -4.28
N LEU A 166 -6.79 11.44 -5.61
CA LEU A 166 -6.89 12.57 -6.54
C LEU A 166 -8.33 12.83 -7.05
N GLY A 167 -9.33 12.11 -6.54
CA GLY A 167 -10.71 12.19 -7.02
C GLY A 167 -10.98 11.42 -8.34
N GLY A 168 -10.00 10.64 -8.81
CA GLY A 168 -10.12 9.85 -10.04
C GLY A 168 -10.17 10.69 -11.33
N GLY A 169 -10.72 10.08 -12.40
CA GLY A 169 -11.07 10.78 -13.64
C GLY A 169 -9.94 11.61 -14.25
N VAL A 170 -10.26 12.85 -14.67
CA VAL A 170 -9.31 13.77 -15.32
C VAL A 170 -8.24 14.29 -14.34
N LEU A 171 -8.58 14.42 -13.05
CA LEU A 171 -7.65 14.91 -12.02
C LEU A 171 -6.54 13.90 -11.72
N ALA A 172 -6.86 12.60 -11.70
CA ALA A 172 -5.88 11.53 -11.56
C ALA A 172 -4.94 11.42 -12.77
N ARG A 173 -5.49 11.48 -14.01
CA ARG A 173 -4.68 11.43 -15.25
C ARG A 173 -3.60 12.51 -15.29
N LYS A 174 -3.90 13.74 -14.83
CA LYS A 174 -2.95 14.88 -14.79
C LYS A 174 -1.83 14.76 -13.73
N LYS A 175 -1.88 13.76 -12.83
CA LYS A 175 -0.92 13.62 -11.70
C LYS A 175 -0.50 12.15 -11.53
N PRO A 176 0.43 11.64 -12.37
CA PRO A 176 0.89 10.25 -12.36
C PRO A 176 1.24 9.70 -10.99
N TYR A 177 1.00 8.40 -10.79
CA TYR A 177 1.61 7.68 -9.67
C TYR A 177 3.13 7.76 -9.79
N LYS A 178 3.82 8.05 -8.68
CA LYS A 178 5.26 8.35 -8.67
C LYS A 178 6.17 7.27 -9.28
N GLU A 179 5.68 6.03 -9.33
CA GLU A 179 6.40 4.86 -9.87
C GLU A 179 6.05 4.60 -11.35
N LEU A 180 5.30 5.53 -11.99
CA LEU A 180 4.89 5.54 -13.39
C LEU A 180 5.09 6.93 -14.06
N ILE A 181 5.86 7.84 -13.46
CA ILE A 181 6.17 9.16 -14.07
C ILE A 181 6.91 8.97 -15.41
N GLU A 182 7.84 8.02 -15.44
CA GLU A 182 8.62 7.62 -16.63
C GLU A 182 7.82 6.70 -17.57
N ARG A 183 6.57 6.37 -17.23
CA ARG A 183 5.67 5.44 -17.94
C ARG A 183 4.25 6.02 -18.06
N PRO A 184 4.06 7.17 -18.73
CA PRO A 184 2.80 7.91 -18.73
C PRO A 184 1.65 7.11 -19.36
N ASP A 185 1.91 6.32 -20.40
CA ASP A 185 0.87 5.54 -21.10
C ASP A 185 0.31 4.41 -20.23
N ASP A 186 1.16 3.74 -19.45
CA ASP A 186 0.72 2.79 -18.42
C ASP A 186 -0.16 3.47 -17.36
N TRP A 187 0.14 4.72 -16.96
CA TRP A 187 -0.69 5.46 -16.02
C TRP A 187 -2.05 5.87 -16.62
N ILE A 188 -2.06 6.33 -17.87
CA ILE A 188 -3.28 6.71 -18.58
C ILE A 188 -4.17 5.46 -18.78
N TRP A 189 -3.59 4.35 -19.21
CA TRP A 189 -4.28 3.07 -19.33
C TRP A 189 -4.87 2.63 -17.98
N LEU A 190 -4.09 2.68 -16.89
CA LEU A 190 -4.57 2.34 -15.55
C LEU A 190 -5.73 3.24 -15.09
N CYS A 191 -5.66 4.54 -15.38
CA CYS A 191 -6.77 5.46 -15.10
C CYS A 191 -8.04 5.10 -15.89
N ASN A 192 -7.91 4.78 -17.18
CA ASN A 192 -9.03 4.32 -18.02
C ASN A 192 -9.62 2.99 -17.50
N PHE A 193 -8.76 2.07 -17.05
CA PHE A 193 -9.19 0.81 -16.44
C PHE A 193 -9.89 1.01 -15.08
N PHE A 194 -9.40 1.91 -14.22
CA PHE A 194 -10.06 2.24 -12.95
C PHE A 194 -11.41 2.97 -13.15
N ASP A 195 -11.56 3.73 -14.23
CA ASP A 195 -12.82 4.35 -14.64
C ASP A 195 -13.82 3.32 -15.25
N SER A 196 -13.39 2.09 -15.56
CA SER A 196 -14.22 1.08 -16.26
C SER A 196 -15.19 0.33 -15.34
N GLU A 197 -16.31 -0.13 -15.90
CA GLU A 197 -17.29 -0.95 -15.15
C GLU A 197 -16.74 -2.33 -14.76
N ILE A 198 -15.88 -2.93 -15.59
CA ILE A 198 -15.24 -4.22 -15.29
C ILE A 198 -14.49 -4.15 -13.96
N PHE A 199 -13.72 -3.07 -13.76
CA PHE A 199 -13.00 -2.84 -12.52
C PHE A 199 -13.93 -2.54 -11.33
N LYS A 200 -15.01 -1.77 -11.53
CA LYS A 200 -15.97 -1.43 -10.47
C LYS A 200 -16.75 -2.65 -9.99
N VAL A 201 -17.27 -3.48 -10.91
CA VAL A 201 -17.96 -4.73 -10.58
C VAL A 201 -17.04 -5.69 -9.82
N SER A 202 -15.76 -5.77 -10.19
CA SER A 202 -14.73 -6.53 -9.48
C SER A 202 -14.39 -6.00 -8.06
N LYS A 203 -15.04 -4.92 -7.60
CA LYS A 203 -14.88 -4.34 -6.25
C LYS A 203 -16.13 -4.37 -5.38
N ASN A 204 -17.24 -4.94 -5.86
CA ASN A 204 -18.51 -5.01 -5.12
C ASN A 204 -18.70 -6.38 -4.43
N PHE A 205 -17.72 -6.76 -3.59
CA PHE A 205 -17.73 -7.93 -2.70
C PHE A 205 -17.11 -7.55 -1.35
#